data_AF-H8GPJ7-F1
#
_entry.id   AF-H8GPJ7-F1
#
_cell.length_a   1.000
_cell.length_b   1.000
_cell.length_c   1.000
_cell.angle_alpha   90.00
_cell.angle_beta   90.00
_cell.angle_gamma   90.00
#
_symmetry.space_group_name_H-M   'P 1'
#
loop_
_entity.id
_entity.type
_entity.pdbx_description
1 polymer ?
#
loop_
_entity_poly.entity_id
_entity_poly.type
_entity_poly.pdbx_seq_one_letter_code
_entity_poly.pdbx_strand_id
1 'polypeptide(L)'
;MRLSRQTGASVVLASLLLVMLAPDALAGAGGTEFNNVWTLLTGWVEGLLGRIIAIVFVIVGLVAGVVRGSIMGFVLGIASGVGLFAAPTIITNIVTATL
;
A
#
# COMPACT_ATOMS: atom_id res chain seq x y z
N MET A 1 -0.04 54.16 6.55
CA MET A 1 0.41 53.00 5.73
C MET A 1 1.16 51.89 6.50
N ARG A 2 1.62 52.05 7.75
CA ARG A 2 2.35 50.98 8.48
C ARG A 2 1.47 49.96 9.23
N LEU A 3 0.21 50.29 9.51
CA LEU A 3 -0.71 49.42 10.28
C LEU A 3 -1.19 48.19 9.49
N SER A 4 -1.45 48.29 8.18
CA SER A 4 -1.94 47.14 7.38
C SER A 4 -0.89 46.05 7.15
N ARG A 5 0.41 46.41 7.13
CA ARG A 5 1.52 45.45 7.01
C ARG A 5 1.71 44.61 8.26
N GLN A 6 1.45 45.16 9.45
CA GLN A 6 1.58 44.40 10.70
C GLN A 6 0.44 43.40 10.89
N THR A 7 -0.80 43.77 10.53
CA THR A 7 -1.94 42.84 10.58
C THR A 7 -1.76 41.67 9.62
N GLY A 8 -1.23 41.92 8.41
CA GLY A 8 -0.92 40.86 7.45
C GLY A 8 0.15 39.88 7.94
N ALA A 9 1.23 40.39 8.54
CA ALA A 9 2.28 39.55 9.12
C ALA A 9 1.75 38.68 10.28
N SER A 10 0.88 39.24 11.14
CA SER A 10 0.27 38.49 12.24
C SER A 10 -0.66 37.37 11.75
N VAL A 11 -1.40 37.58 10.66
CA VAL A 11 -2.28 36.55 10.08
C VAL A 11 -1.48 35.40 9.48
N VAL A 12 -0.36 35.68 8.80
CA VAL A 12 0.53 34.65 8.23
C VAL A 12 1.22 33.83 9.33
N LEU A 13 1.65 34.47 10.42
CA LEU A 13 2.24 33.77 11.56
C LEU A 13 1.19 32.92 12.30
N ALA A 14 -0.04 33.42 12.43
CA ALA A 14 -1.13 32.67 13.04
C ALA A 14 -1.52 31.45 12.18
N SER A 15 -1.58 31.57 10.85
CA SER A 15 -1.86 30.42 9.98
C SER A 15 -0.74 29.39 10.00
N LEU A 16 0.52 29.82 10.05
CA LEU A 16 1.66 28.91 10.19
C LEU A 16 1.63 28.17 11.54
N LEU A 17 1.30 28.86 12.63
CA LEU A 17 1.16 28.25 13.95
C LEU A 17 0.01 27.24 13.99
N LEU A 18 -1.11 27.51 13.32
CA LEU A 18 -2.25 26.60 13.23
C LEU A 18 -1.93 25.33 12.44
N VAL A 19 -1.08 25.41 11.41
CA VAL A 19 -0.59 24.23 10.67
C VAL A 19 0.33 23.37 11.54
N MET A 20 1.16 23.99 12.39
CA MET A 20 2.04 23.27 13.33
C MET A 20 1.27 22.65 14.52
N LEU A 21 0.05 23.09 14.77
CA LEU A 21 -0.83 22.56 15.82
C LEU A 21 -1.86 21.55 15.28
N ALA A 22 -1.82 21.23 14.00
CA ALA A 22 -2.67 20.20 13.42
C ALA A 22 -2.35 18.86 14.11
N PRO A 23 -3.35 18.14 14.65
CA PRO A 23 -3.12 16.83 15.24
C PRO A 23 -2.62 15.86 14.18
N ASP A 24 -1.58 15.08 14.50
CA ASP A 24 -1.13 13.97 13.66
C ASP A 24 -2.30 13.00 13.46
N ALA A 25 -2.75 12.87 12.21
CA ALA A 25 -3.76 11.89 11.83
C ALA A 25 -3.12 10.49 11.87
N LEU A 26 -3.13 9.85 13.05
CA LEU A 26 -2.53 8.54 13.28
C LEU A 26 -3.37 7.43 12.61
N ALA A 27 -3.09 7.12 11.34
CA ALA A 27 -3.68 5.98 10.64
C ALA A 27 -3.03 4.66 11.11
N GLY A 28 -3.85 3.62 11.33
CA GLY A 28 -3.35 2.25 11.57
C GLY A 28 -2.96 1.90 13.02
N ALA A 29 -3.36 2.68 14.02
CA ALA A 29 -2.95 2.47 15.42
C ALA A 29 -3.77 1.44 16.22
N GLY A 30 -4.83 0.87 15.65
CA GLY A 30 -5.67 -0.14 16.31
C GLY A 30 -5.44 -1.56 15.76
N GLY A 31 -5.78 -2.59 16.55
CA GLY A 31 -5.83 -3.98 16.07
C GLY A 31 -4.57 -4.83 16.28
N THR A 32 -3.76 -4.50 17.29
CA THR A 32 -2.53 -5.26 17.64
C THR A 32 -2.77 -6.74 17.91
N GLU A 33 -4.00 -7.10 18.27
CA GLU A 33 -4.47 -8.47 18.49
C GLU A 33 -4.30 -9.36 17.24
N PHE A 34 -4.28 -8.76 16.04
CA PHE A 34 -4.14 -9.47 14.78
C PHE A 34 -2.72 -9.42 14.19
N ASN A 35 -1.75 -8.84 14.90
CA ASN A 35 -0.35 -8.77 14.43
C ASN A 35 0.23 -10.15 14.15
N ASN A 36 -0.06 -11.14 14.99
CA ASN A 36 0.41 -12.51 14.79
C ASN A 36 -0.16 -13.13 13.51
N VAL A 37 -1.44 -12.88 13.21
CA VAL A 37 -2.10 -13.37 11.99
C VAL A 37 -1.51 -12.66 10.77
N TRP A 38 -1.31 -11.34 10.86
CA TRP A 38 -0.66 -10.56 9.82
C TRP A 38 0.73 -11.11 9.47
N THR A 39 1.62 -11.26 10.47
CA THR A 39 2.97 -11.79 10.27
C THR A 39 2.98 -13.20 9.68
N LEU A 40 2.04 -14.06 10.09
CA LEU A 40 1.91 -15.41 9.56
C LEU A 40 1.50 -15.39 8.07
N LEU A 41 0.51 -14.58 7.71
CA LEU A 41 0.05 -14.47 6.32
C LEU A 41 1.10 -13.82 5.41
N THR A 42 1.75 -12.75 5.86
CA THR A 42 2.84 -12.13 5.09
C THR A 42 4.02 -13.08 4.95
N GLY A 43 4.37 -13.84 6.00
CA GLY A 43 5.39 -14.87 5.94
C GLY A 43 5.09 -15.98 4.93
N TRP A 44 3.82 -16.38 4.78
CA TRP A 44 3.40 -17.31 3.73
C TRP A 44 3.57 -16.72 2.33
N VAL A 45 3.14 -15.48 2.14
CA VAL A 45 3.18 -14.78 0.86
C VAL A 45 4.61 -14.47 0.41
N GLU A 46 5.50 -14.08 1.31
CA GLU A 46 6.89 -13.72 1.00
C GLU A 46 7.84 -14.94 0.97
N GLY A 47 7.44 -16.02 1.64
CA GLY A 47 8.24 -17.24 1.78
C GLY A 47 8.16 -18.22 0.61
N LEU A 48 8.60 -19.45 0.87
CA LEU A 48 8.61 -20.53 -0.13
C LEU A 48 7.20 -20.90 -0.62
N LEU A 49 6.19 -20.82 0.26
CA LEU A 49 4.79 -21.03 -0.11
C LEU A 49 4.37 -20.05 -1.21
N GLY A 50 4.59 -18.74 -1.03
CA GLY A 50 4.25 -17.73 -2.02
C GLY A 50 4.93 -17.95 -3.37
N ARG A 51 6.19 -18.42 -3.37
CA ARG A 51 6.92 -18.81 -4.59
C ARG A 51 6.27 -19.98 -5.32
N ILE A 52 5.84 -20.99 -4.58
CA ILE A 52 5.09 -22.11 -5.17
C ILE A 52 3.77 -21.63 -5.77
N ILE A 53 2.99 -20.81 -5.03
CA ILE A 53 1.71 -20.29 -5.53
C ILE A 53 1.91 -19.42 -6.78
N ALA A 54 2.95 -18.57 -6.81
CA ALA A 54 3.26 -17.76 -7.98
C ALA A 54 3.55 -18.63 -9.22
N ILE A 55 4.26 -19.75 -9.07
CA ILE A 55 4.47 -20.71 -10.16
C ILE A 55 3.14 -21.32 -10.59
N VAL A 56 2.25 -21.67 -9.65
CA VAL A 56 0.92 -22.20 -9.96
C VAL A 56 0.09 -21.19 -10.76
N PHE A 57 0.10 -19.91 -10.41
CA PHE A 57 -0.59 -18.87 -11.18
C PHE A 57 -0.08 -18.76 -12.61
N VAL A 58 1.23 -18.87 -12.82
CA VAL A 58 1.81 -18.88 -14.17
C VAL A 58 1.36 -20.11 -14.96
N ILE A 59 1.35 -21.30 -14.35
CA ILE A 59 0.90 -22.54 -15.01
C ILE A 59 -0.58 -22.43 -15.39
N VAL A 60 -1.44 -21.99 -14.46
CA VAL A 60 -2.88 -21.83 -14.72
C VAL A 60 -3.14 -20.80 -15.80
N GLY A 61 -2.45 -19.66 -15.75
CA GLY A 61 -2.53 -18.62 -16.78
C GLY A 61 -2.10 -19.11 -18.15
N LEU A 62 -1.02 -19.90 -18.20
CA LEU A 62 -0.54 -20.52 -19.44
C LEU A 62 -1.57 -21.49 -20.02
N VAL A 63 -2.13 -22.39 -19.21
CA VAL A 63 -3.18 -23.32 -19.67
C VAL A 63 -4.39 -22.56 -20.21
N ALA A 64 -4.86 -21.54 -19.48
CA ALA A 64 -5.97 -20.69 -19.91
C ALA A 64 -5.66 -19.90 -21.20
N GLY A 65 -4.39 -19.55 -21.41
CA GLY A 65 -3.89 -18.91 -22.63
C GLY A 65 -3.88 -19.86 -23.82
N VAL A 66 -3.40 -21.09 -23.63
CA VAL A 66 -3.37 -22.14 -24.67
C VAL A 66 -4.78 -22.46 -25.15
N VAL A 67 -5.74 -22.63 -24.23
CA VAL A 67 -7.14 -22.89 -24.57
C VAL A 67 -7.74 -21.80 -25.46
N ARG A 68 -7.28 -20.54 -25.30
CA ARG A 68 -7.76 -19.38 -26.06
C ARG A 68 -6.84 -19.00 -27.24
N GLY A 69 -5.76 -19.73 -27.48
CA GLY A 69 -4.76 -19.40 -28.49
C GLY A 69 -4.09 -18.04 -28.28
N SER A 70 -3.97 -17.57 -27.02
CA SER A 70 -3.51 -16.23 -26.70
C SER A 70 -2.42 -16.22 -25.62
N ILE A 71 -1.39 -15.41 -25.83
CA ILE A 71 -0.31 -15.17 -24.86
C ILE A 71 -0.78 -14.41 -23.62
N MET A 72 -1.93 -13.74 -23.69
CA MET A 72 -2.44 -12.92 -22.59
C MET A 72 -2.72 -13.73 -21.32
N GLY A 73 -3.08 -15.01 -21.44
CA GLY A 73 -3.24 -15.88 -20.27
C GLY A 73 -1.94 -16.03 -19.48
N PHE A 74 -0.80 -16.19 -20.17
CA PHE A 74 0.52 -16.26 -19.53
C PHE A 74 0.91 -14.94 -18.87
N VAL A 75 0.67 -13.81 -19.55
CA VAL A 75 0.94 -12.47 -19.00
C VAL A 75 0.15 -12.24 -17.72
N LEU A 76 -1.13 -12.61 -17.69
CA LEU A 76 -1.97 -12.50 -16.49
C LEU A 76 -1.50 -13.45 -15.37
N GLY A 77 -1.02 -14.65 -15.72
CA GLY A 77 -0.41 -15.58 -14.76
C GLY A 77 0.84 -15.01 -14.09
N ILE A 78 1.72 -14.35 -14.85
CA ILE A 78 2.88 -13.65 -14.28
C ILE A 78 2.45 -12.46 -13.45
N ALA A 79 1.54 -11.61 -13.97
CA ALA A 79 1.10 -10.41 -13.27
C ALA A 79 0.46 -10.73 -11.91
N SER A 80 -0.34 -11.81 -11.84
CA SER A 80 -0.92 -12.29 -10.57
C SER A 80 0.14 -12.85 -9.61
N GLY A 81 1.13 -13.60 -10.11
CA GLY A 81 2.28 -14.05 -9.30
C GLY A 81 3.10 -12.91 -8.71
N VAL A 82 3.40 -11.88 -9.51
CA VAL A 82 4.10 -10.67 -9.04
C VAL A 82 3.24 -9.87 -8.07
N GLY A 83 1.95 -9.73 -8.38
CA GLY A 83 0.98 -9.03 -7.53
C GLY A 83 0.86 -9.66 -6.14
N LEU A 84 0.94 -11.00 -6.03
CA LEU A 84 0.94 -11.72 -4.77
C LEU A 84 2.08 -11.24 -3.85
N PHE A 85 3.31 -11.12 -4.37
CA PHE A 85 4.46 -10.66 -3.59
C PHE A 85 4.43 -9.17 -3.27
N ALA A 86 3.87 -8.35 -4.16
CA ALA A 86 3.77 -6.91 -3.95
C ALA A 86 2.65 -6.54 -2.96
N ALA A 87 1.67 -7.43 -2.76
CA ALA A 87 0.47 -7.14 -1.96
C ALA A 87 0.78 -6.72 -0.50
N PRO A 88 1.63 -7.43 0.28
CA PRO A 88 1.92 -7.02 1.66
C PRO A 88 2.48 -5.61 1.77
N THR A 89 3.43 -5.26 0.90
CA THR A 89 4.06 -3.93 0.88
C THR A 89 3.07 -2.85 0.47
N ILE A 90 2.27 -3.09 -0.57
CA ILE A 90 1.26 -2.12 -1.04
C ILE A 90 0.21 -1.88 0.06
N ILE A 91 -0.31 -2.95 0.67
CA ILE A 91 -1.32 -2.83 1.74
C ILE A 91 -0.76 -2.05 2.92
N THR A 92 0.45 -2.38 3.38
CA THR A 92 1.11 -1.67 4.49
C THR A 92 1.24 -0.19 4.18
N ASN A 93 1.78 0.15 3.00
CA ASN A 93 2.00 1.53 2.60
C ASN A 93 0.69 2.34 2.49
N ILE A 94 -0.41 1.72 2.08
CA ILE A 94 -1.72 2.39 2.01
C ILE A 94 -2.30 2.62 3.41
N VAL A 95 -2.23 1.61 4.28
CA VAL A 95 -2.90 1.65 5.58
C VAL A 95 -2.14 2.50 6.61
N THR A 96 -0.82 2.62 6.47
CA THR A 96 0.02 3.44 7.36
C THR A 96 0.28 4.85 6.82
N ALA A 97 -0.22 5.20 5.64
CA ALA A 97 -0.04 6.54 5.08
C ALA A 97 -0.80 7.58 5.92
N THR A 98 -0.07 8.58 6.43
CA THR A 98 -0.63 9.80 7.02
C THR A 98 -0.48 10.94 6.01
N LEU A 99 -1.49 11.81 5.90
CA LEU A 99 -1.45 13.01 5.05
C LEU A 99 -0.41 14.03 5.53
#